data_AF-A0A9N9GLY7-F1
#
_entry.id   AF-A0A9N9GLY7-F1
#
_cell.length_a   1.000
_cell.length_b   1.000
_cell.length_c   1.000
_cell.angle_alpha   90.00
_cell.angle_beta   90.00
_cell.angle_gamma   90.00
#
_symmetry.space_group_name_H-M   'P 1'
#
loop_
_entity.id
_entity.type
_entity.pdbx_description
1 polymer ?
#
loop_
_entity_poly.entity_id
_entity_poly.type
_entity_poly.pdbx_seq_one_letter_code
_entity_poly.pdbx_strand_id
1 'polypeptide(L)'
;MASYLPLECLNNIFNCVYDSETLYSCLFVNRDWSNGVVPILWRKPFSRLRFRYRSSKNGGHIIRTYLSCLPESKRNQFFSESNQPFSSPLFFYPAFLRELDFEGLYDEISDWLNTNFKNSRKILADLDNSNDQYFTRNGLNNYDQNKFSMIEAIIELIFKHCNYLDYIYFDVRRLPIVFTNILTRYCMLHNPMNDPSWFQRLTILEYHGVGSNYTIPDCVSLDFLFSLSKVCQDLTYLKIRAFAAPTCDSLASLIQSQKGLRKLLLWELNLHDISCIIEAISSQAHSMREIEMFQCSFELCDSFEGLA
;
A
#
# COMPACT_ATOMS: atom_id res chain seq x y z
N MET A 1 -43.45 -13.98 9.64
CA MET A 1 -42.08 -13.68 10.15
C MET A 1 -41.20 -13.55 8.93
N ALA A 2 -40.64 -12.37 8.64
CA ALA A 2 -39.73 -12.24 7.50
C ALA A 2 -38.52 -13.12 7.76
N SER A 3 -38.27 -14.07 6.86
CA SER A 3 -37.07 -14.92 6.89
C SER A 3 -35.85 -14.02 6.74
N TYR A 4 -35.09 -13.86 7.82
CA TYR A 4 -33.81 -13.17 7.77
C TYR A 4 -32.87 -13.97 6.86
N LEU A 5 -32.37 -13.33 5.80
CA LEU A 5 -31.37 -13.91 4.92
C LEU A 5 -30.07 -14.11 5.74
N PRO A 6 -29.40 -15.27 5.67
CA PRO A 6 -28.11 -15.46 6.34
C PRO A 6 -27.08 -14.41 5.89
N LEU A 7 -26.13 -14.08 6.76
CA LEU A 7 -25.11 -13.05 6.51
C LEU A 7 -24.27 -13.40 5.28
N GLU A 8 -23.98 -14.68 5.03
CA GLU A 8 -23.25 -15.15 3.86
C GLU A 8 -23.99 -14.83 2.56
N CYS A 9 -25.31 -14.98 2.55
CA CYS A 9 -26.14 -14.63 1.40
C CYS A 9 -26.17 -13.11 1.19
N LEU A 10 -26.26 -12.33 2.27
CA LEU A 10 -26.19 -10.87 2.21
C LEU A 10 -24.84 -10.39 1.67
N ASN A 11 -23.73 -11.00 2.12
CA ASN A 11 -22.39 -10.68 1.64
C ASN A 11 -22.26 -10.93 0.13
N ASN A 12 -22.84 -12.02 -0.39
CA ASN A 12 -22.87 -12.27 -1.83
C ASN A 12 -23.65 -11.18 -2.59
N ILE A 13 -24.80 -10.74 -2.06
CA ILE A 13 -25.58 -9.66 -2.64
C ILE A 13 -24.79 -8.35 -2.64
N PHE A 14 -24.19 -7.98 -1.50
CA PHE A 14 -23.41 -6.75 -1.39
C PHE A 14 -22.17 -6.76 -2.30
N ASN A 15 -21.54 -7.91 -2.53
CA ASN A 15 -20.44 -8.04 -3.48
C ASN A 15 -20.86 -7.84 -4.94
N CYS A 16 -22.16 -7.94 -5.26
CA CYS A 16 -22.72 -7.61 -6.57
C CYS A 16 -23.06 -6.12 -6.72
N VAL A 17 -23.01 -5.32 -5.64
CA VAL A 17 -23.25 -3.88 -5.68
C VAL A 17 -21.95 -3.16 -5.97
N TYR A 18 -21.87 -2.53 -7.14
CA TYR A 18 -20.64 -1.88 -7.62
C TYR A 18 -20.50 -0.42 -7.17
N ASP A 19 -21.58 0.23 -6.75
CA ASP A 19 -21.58 1.63 -6.36
C ASP A 19 -21.42 1.81 -4.84
N SER A 20 -20.48 2.67 -4.46
CA SER A 20 -20.17 2.89 -3.05
C SER A 20 -21.26 3.65 -2.30
N GLU A 21 -22.14 4.37 -3.00
CA GLU A 21 -23.21 5.17 -2.42
C GLU A 21 -24.34 4.27 -1.88
N THR A 22 -24.78 3.30 -2.67
CA THR A 22 -25.76 2.29 -2.25
C THR A 22 -25.22 1.45 -1.10
N LEU A 23 -23.97 0.99 -1.19
CA LEU A 23 -23.32 0.32 -0.08
C LEU A 23 -23.29 1.21 1.17
N TYR A 24 -22.97 2.50 1.03
CA TYR A 24 -23.01 3.43 2.16
C TYR A 24 -24.41 3.54 2.77
N SER A 25 -25.47 3.62 1.97
CA SER A 25 -26.85 3.61 2.46
C SER A 25 -27.21 2.31 3.19
N CYS A 26 -26.69 1.15 2.73
CA CYS A 26 -26.90 -0.14 3.39
C CYS A 26 -26.36 -0.19 4.83
N LEU A 27 -25.36 0.63 5.18
CA LEU A 27 -24.83 0.72 6.54
C LEU A 27 -25.88 1.11 7.58
N PHE A 28 -26.91 1.84 7.17
CA PHE A 28 -27.91 2.42 8.07
C PHE A 28 -29.19 1.59 8.19
N VAL A 29 -29.28 0.45 7.49
CA VAL A 29 -30.47 -0.40 7.50
C VAL A 29 -30.62 -1.12 8.84
N ASN A 30 -29.61 -1.91 9.23
CA ASN A 30 -29.53 -2.57 10.53
C ASN A 30 -28.09 -3.05 10.79
N ARG A 31 -27.87 -3.67 11.96
CA ARG A 31 -26.54 -4.16 12.38
C ARG A 31 -25.98 -5.26 11.47
N ASP A 32 -26.83 -6.17 10.99
CA ASP A 32 -26.38 -7.29 10.14
C ASP A 32 -25.92 -6.80 8.77
N TRP A 33 -26.63 -5.83 8.18
CA TRP A 33 -26.24 -5.18 6.93
C TRP A 33 -24.95 -4.39 7.11
N SER A 34 -24.83 -3.63 8.21
CA SER A 34 -23.59 -2.94 8.56
C SER A 34 -22.40 -3.90 8.66
N ASN A 35 -22.57 -5.04 9.35
CA ASN A 35 -21.53 -6.06 9.49
C ASN A 35 -21.08 -6.64 8.15
N GLY A 36 -21.99 -6.82 7.19
CA GLY A 36 -21.66 -7.34 5.85
C GLY A 36 -21.01 -6.30 4.93
N VAL A 37 -21.45 -5.05 5.01
CA VAL A 37 -21.03 -3.98 4.09
C VAL A 37 -19.72 -3.30 4.51
N VAL A 38 -19.48 -3.14 5.81
CA VAL A 38 -18.25 -2.47 6.30
C VAL A 38 -16.98 -3.14 5.75
N PRO A 39 -16.83 -4.49 5.77
CA PRO A 39 -15.67 -5.14 5.17
C PRO A 39 -15.48 -4.85 3.68
N ILE A 40 -16.57 -4.66 2.93
CA ILE A 40 -16.54 -4.37 1.50
C ILE A 40 -16.08 -2.92 1.26
N LEU A 41 -16.64 -1.96 1.99
CA LEU A 41 -16.28 -0.54 1.86
C LEU A 41 -14.84 -0.23 2.31
N TRP A 42 -14.32 -1.01 3.27
CA TRP A 42 -12.97 -0.90 3.81
C TRP A 42 -11.95 -1.84 3.18
N ARG A 43 -12.33 -2.54 2.09
CA ARG A 43 -11.43 -3.40 1.32
C ARG A 43 -10.23 -2.63 0.74
N LYS A 44 -10.46 -1.42 0.23
CA LYS A 44 -9.46 -0.59 -0.47
C LYS A 44 -9.55 0.91 -0.10
N PRO A 45 -9.34 1.26 1.18
CA PRO A 45 -9.58 2.61 1.70
C PRO A 45 -8.63 3.65 1.07
N PHE A 46 -7.40 3.25 0.73
CA PHE A 46 -6.36 4.10 0.16
C PHE A 46 -6.29 4.08 -1.37
N SER A 47 -7.29 3.53 -2.07
CA SER A 47 -7.28 3.46 -3.53
C SER A 47 -7.22 4.85 -4.18
N ARG A 48 -6.21 5.12 -5.02
CA ARG A 48 -6.05 6.39 -5.76
C ARG A 48 -7.26 6.83 -6.58
N LEU A 49 -8.08 5.89 -7.04
CA LEU A 49 -9.33 6.20 -7.76
C LEU A 49 -10.33 6.95 -6.88
N ARG A 50 -10.30 6.72 -5.56
CA ARG A 50 -11.11 7.44 -4.56
C ARG A 50 -10.66 8.90 -4.41
N PHE A 51 -9.41 9.22 -4.72
CA PHE A 51 -8.84 10.56 -4.54
C PHE A 51 -9.16 11.54 -5.68
N ARG A 52 -9.40 11.06 -6.91
CA ARG A 52 -9.76 11.93 -8.04
C ARG A 52 -11.10 12.66 -7.86
N TYR A 53 -11.96 12.18 -6.97
CA TYR A 53 -13.32 12.72 -6.76
C TYR A 53 -13.55 13.26 -5.34
N ARG A 54 -12.50 13.41 -4.53
CA ARG A 54 -12.65 13.87 -3.16
C ARG A 54 -12.81 15.38 -3.07
N SER A 55 -13.86 15.79 -2.37
CA SER A 55 -13.99 17.16 -1.85
C SER A 55 -13.03 17.34 -0.66
N SER A 56 -12.35 18.49 -0.61
CA SER A 56 -11.40 18.87 0.45
C SER A 56 -12.00 18.87 1.87
N LYS A 57 -13.34 18.82 1.99
CA LYS A 57 -14.06 18.82 3.28
C LYS A 57 -14.09 17.47 3.99
N ASN A 58 -13.83 16.37 3.29
CA ASN A 58 -13.87 15.00 3.82
C ASN A 58 -12.47 14.35 3.89
N GLY A 59 -11.42 15.14 3.73
CA GLY A 59 -10.02 14.67 3.74
C GLY A 59 -9.63 14.12 5.11
N GLY A 60 -9.05 12.92 5.14
CA GLY A 60 -8.41 12.37 6.33
C GLY A 60 -9.33 11.65 7.32
N HIS A 61 -10.61 11.42 7.01
CA HIS A 61 -11.46 10.55 7.84
C HIS A 61 -10.90 9.13 7.94
N ILE A 62 -10.28 8.62 6.87
CA ILE A 62 -9.66 7.30 6.86
C ILE A 62 -8.51 7.25 7.87
N ILE A 63 -7.62 8.24 7.83
CA ILE A 63 -6.50 8.32 8.77
C ILE A 63 -7.01 8.46 10.18
N ARG A 64 -8.00 9.31 10.42
CA ARG A 64 -8.63 9.43 11.73
C ARG A 64 -9.15 8.09 12.24
N THR A 65 -9.82 7.30 11.40
CA THR A 65 -10.31 5.97 11.76
C THR A 65 -9.15 5.02 12.07
N TYR A 66 -8.11 4.95 11.25
CA TYR A 66 -6.94 4.12 11.53
C TYR A 66 -6.21 4.54 12.83
N LEU A 67 -6.06 5.85 13.06
CA LEU A 67 -5.49 6.39 14.30
C LEU A 67 -6.36 6.04 15.53
N SER A 68 -7.68 5.99 15.39
CA SER A 68 -8.56 5.56 16.48
C SER A 68 -8.40 4.08 16.86
N CYS A 69 -7.91 3.26 15.92
CA CYS A 69 -7.58 1.85 16.14
C CYS A 69 -6.18 1.62 16.75
N LEU A 70 -5.36 2.67 16.89
CA LEU A 70 -4.04 2.55 17.53
C LEU A 70 -4.16 2.41 19.06
N PRO A 71 -3.19 1.73 19.72
CA PRO A 71 -3.04 1.76 21.16
C PRO A 71 -2.93 3.19 21.68
N GLU A 72 -3.51 3.46 22.84
CA GLU A 72 -3.58 4.80 23.43
C GLU A 72 -2.21 5.49 23.52
N SER A 73 -1.15 4.75 23.86
CA SER A 73 0.23 5.26 23.95
C SER A 73 0.77 5.84 22.65
N LYS A 74 0.47 5.22 21.49
CA LYS A 74 0.86 5.74 20.17
C LYS A 74 -0.11 6.79 19.67
N ARG A 75 -1.41 6.60 19.94
CA ARG A 75 -2.48 7.49 19.53
C ARG A 75 -2.29 8.91 20.05
N ASN A 76 -1.94 9.05 21.34
CA ASN A 76 -1.78 10.35 21.98
C ASN A 76 -0.60 11.18 21.43
N GLN A 77 0.30 10.58 20.65
CA GLN A 77 1.39 11.30 19.97
C GLN A 77 0.88 12.14 18.79
N PHE A 78 -0.25 11.76 18.19
CA PHE A 78 -0.75 12.37 16.95
C PHE A 78 -1.94 13.31 17.18
N PHE A 79 -2.59 13.27 18.34
CA PHE A 79 -3.74 14.11 18.65
C PHE A 79 -3.36 15.24 19.62
N SER A 80 -3.78 16.47 19.31
CA SER A 80 -3.82 17.56 20.28
C SER A 80 -5.04 17.43 21.19
N GLU A 81 -5.03 18.08 22.36
CA GLU A 81 -6.17 18.13 23.30
C GLU A 81 -7.48 18.59 22.62
N SER A 82 -7.39 19.41 21.57
CA SER A 82 -8.50 19.91 20.76
C SER A 82 -9.01 18.95 19.67
N ASN A 83 -8.28 17.87 19.37
CA ASN A 83 -8.54 16.97 18.23
C ASN A 83 -8.78 15.50 18.64
N GLN A 84 -9.10 15.23 19.92
CA GLN A 84 -9.25 13.87 20.42
C GLN A 84 -10.11 12.97 19.49
N PRO A 85 -9.71 11.70 19.31
CA PRO A 85 -10.45 10.76 18.48
C PRO A 85 -11.85 10.56 19.09
N PHE A 86 -12.90 10.75 18.27
CA PHE A 86 -14.26 10.42 18.68
C PHE A 86 -14.35 8.93 18.94
N SER A 87 -14.55 8.55 20.22
CA SER A 87 -14.98 7.21 20.65
C SER A 87 -14.13 6.02 20.18
N SER A 88 -14.28 4.88 20.86
CA SER A 88 -13.73 3.63 20.33
C SER A 88 -14.39 3.31 18.98
N PRO A 89 -13.63 2.91 17.95
CA PRO A 89 -14.21 2.61 16.64
C PRO A 89 -15.16 1.43 16.76
N LEU A 90 -16.33 1.53 16.11
CA LEU A 90 -17.37 0.48 16.12
C LEU A 90 -16.86 -0.85 15.57
N PHE A 91 -15.93 -0.77 14.63
CA PHE A 91 -15.28 -1.92 14.02
C PHE A 91 -13.76 -1.76 14.04
N PHE A 92 -13.05 -2.89 14.00
CA PHE A 92 -11.61 -2.87 13.85
C PHE A 92 -11.22 -2.86 12.37
N TYR A 93 -11.35 -1.68 11.76
CA TYR A 93 -11.19 -1.46 10.32
C TYR A 93 -9.88 -1.98 9.69
N PRO A 94 -8.70 -1.95 10.35
CA PRO A 94 -7.47 -2.48 9.77
C PRO A 94 -7.58 -3.95 9.33
N ALA A 95 -8.41 -4.75 10.00
CA ALA A 95 -8.60 -6.16 9.68
C ALA A 95 -9.38 -6.40 8.37
N PHE A 96 -10.06 -5.39 7.83
CA PHE A 96 -10.85 -5.49 6.60
C PHE A 96 -10.08 -5.09 5.34
N LEU A 97 -8.91 -4.49 5.49
CA LEU A 97 -8.06 -4.09 4.38
C LEU A 97 -7.67 -5.31 3.55
N ARG A 98 -7.83 -5.23 2.22
CA ARG A 98 -7.38 -6.23 1.24
C ARG A 98 -6.44 -5.66 0.18
N GLU A 99 -6.56 -4.36 -0.12
CA GLU A 99 -5.73 -3.70 -1.13
C GLU A 99 -5.04 -2.49 -0.51
N LEU A 100 -3.72 -2.50 -0.52
CA LEU A 100 -2.90 -1.41 0.03
C LEU A 100 -2.17 -0.68 -1.09
N ASP A 101 -2.59 0.57 -1.29
CA ASP A 101 -1.92 1.52 -2.17
C ASP A 101 -1.08 2.46 -1.30
N PHE A 102 0.24 2.31 -1.34
CA PHE A 102 1.15 3.09 -0.50
C PHE A 102 1.20 4.56 -0.88
N GLU A 103 1.01 4.87 -2.17
CA GLU A 103 0.95 6.25 -2.64
C GLU A 103 -0.31 6.92 -2.07
N GLY A 104 -1.47 6.26 -2.19
CA GLY A 104 -2.71 6.79 -1.61
C GLY A 104 -2.69 6.90 -0.09
N LEU A 105 -1.99 5.99 0.61
CA LEU A 105 -1.76 6.12 2.06
C LEU A 105 -0.92 7.35 2.38
N TYR A 106 0.19 7.55 1.66
CA TYR A 106 1.08 8.69 1.85
C TYR A 106 0.34 10.02 1.62
N ASP A 107 -0.47 10.10 0.56
CA ASP A 107 -1.26 11.28 0.23
C ASP A 107 -2.33 11.55 1.30
N GLU A 108 -3.07 10.53 1.75
CA GLU A 108 -4.09 10.70 2.78
C GLU A 108 -3.50 11.20 4.11
N ILE A 109 -2.33 10.67 4.51
CA ILE A 109 -1.61 11.16 5.71
C ILE A 109 -1.18 12.62 5.50
N SER A 110 -0.67 12.94 4.32
CA SER A 110 -0.29 14.32 3.96
C SER A 110 -1.48 15.27 4.08
N ASP A 111 -2.63 14.89 3.55
CA ASP A 111 -3.85 15.68 3.58
C ASP A 111 -4.40 15.85 5.00
N TRP A 112 -4.38 14.78 5.81
CA TRP A 112 -4.77 14.84 7.21
C TRP A 112 -3.86 15.77 8.00
N LEU A 113 -2.54 15.63 7.84
CA LEU A 113 -1.56 16.50 8.51
C LEU A 113 -1.73 17.95 8.07
N ASN A 114 -1.87 18.19 6.77
CA ASN A 114 -2.11 19.53 6.25
C ASN A 114 -3.40 20.12 6.84
N THR A 115 -4.48 19.36 6.97
CA THR A 115 -5.74 19.88 7.52
C THR A 115 -5.64 20.18 9.01
N ASN A 116 -4.99 19.32 9.79
CA ASN A 116 -4.92 19.45 11.25
C ASN A 116 -3.79 20.38 11.72
N PHE A 117 -2.71 20.53 10.94
CA PHE A 117 -1.55 21.36 11.28
C PHE A 117 -1.42 22.65 10.44
N LYS A 118 -2.27 22.89 9.43
CA LYS A 118 -2.36 24.23 8.80
C LYS A 118 -2.87 25.28 9.78
N ASN A 119 -3.78 24.92 10.68
CA ASN A 119 -4.31 25.87 11.68
C ASN A 119 -3.23 26.30 12.67
N SER A 120 -2.36 25.40 13.13
CA SER A 120 -1.24 25.76 13.99
C SER A 120 -0.19 26.60 13.26
N ARG A 121 0.12 26.32 11.99
CA ARG A 121 1.02 27.16 11.19
C ARG A 121 0.46 28.55 10.92
N LYS A 122 -0.83 28.69 10.66
CA LYS A 122 -1.47 29.98 10.40
C LYS A 122 -1.50 30.85 11.66
N ILE A 123 -1.85 30.25 12.81
CA ILE A 123 -1.79 30.92 14.12
C ILE A 123 -0.37 31.35 14.47
N LEU A 124 0.64 30.50 14.23
CA LEU A 124 2.05 30.83 14.50
C LEU A 124 2.62 31.88 13.52
N ALA A 125 2.24 31.84 12.24
CA ALA A 125 2.64 32.84 11.25
C ALA A 125 1.97 34.20 11.47
N ASP A 126 0.72 34.22 11.94
CA ASP A 126 0.03 35.46 12.32
C ASP A 126 0.64 36.09 13.60
N LEU A 127 1.29 35.29 14.44
CA LEU A 127 2.03 35.74 15.63
C LEU A 127 3.46 36.18 15.32
N ASP A 128 4.04 35.74 14.21
CA ASP A 128 5.47 35.92 13.89
C ASP A 128 5.66 36.67 12.57
N ASN A 129 5.59 38.01 12.64
CA ASN A 129 5.91 38.93 11.55
C ASN A 129 7.43 39.18 11.42
N SER A 130 8.27 38.21 11.76
CA SER A 130 9.72 38.30 11.65
C SER A 130 10.25 37.29 10.62
N ASN A 131 11.17 37.73 9.75
CA ASN A 131 11.72 36.99 8.60
C ASN A 131 12.66 35.83 9.01
N ASP A 132 12.26 34.99 9.95
CA ASP A 132 13.16 34.02 10.56
C ASP A 132 13.09 32.65 9.86
N GLN A 133 13.98 32.47 8.88
CA GLN A 133 14.16 31.27 8.07
C GLN A 133 14.42 30.00 8.93
N TYR A 134 14.83 30.17 10.19
CA TYR A 134 15.04 29.10 11.17
C TYR A 134 13.73 28.47 11.68
N PHE A 135 12.66 29.24 11.88
CA PHE A 135 11.35 28.71 12.31
C PHE A 135 10.71 27.86 11.22
N THR A 136 10.81 28.28 9.96
CA THR A 136 10.30 27.51 8.82
C THR A 136 11.00 26.15 8.70
N ARG A 137 12.32 26.11 8.93
CA ARG A 137 13.12 24.87 8.85
C ARG A 137 12.78 23.88 9.97
N ASN A 138 12.60 24.35 11.20
CA ASN A 138 12.18 23.50 12.32
C ASN A 138 10.73 23.00 12.18
N GLY A 139 9.82 23.82 11.63
CA GLY A 139 8.44 23.43 11.34
C GLY A 139 8.33 22.39 10.22
N LEU A 140 9.19 22.47 9.19
CA LEU A 140 9.29 21.46 8.12
C LEU A 140 9.86 20.14 8.65
N ASN A 141 10.94 20.19 9.44
CA ASN A 141 11.54 19.01 10.07
C ASN A 141 10.53 18.26 10.97
N ASN A 142 9.72 18.99 11.74
CA ASN A 142 8.70 18.39 12.60
C ASN A 142 7.51 17.83 11.78
N TYR A 143 7.14 18.45 10.66
CA TYR A 143 6.12 17.91 9.75
C TYR A 143 6.57 16.59 9.14
N ASP A 144 7.80 16.53 8.62
CA ASP A 144 8.34 15.31 8.04
C ASP A 144 8.45 14.21 9.10
N GLN A 145 8.94 14.54 10.30
CA GLN A 145 9.01 13.58 11.41
C GLN A 145 7.64 13.04 11.82
N ASN A 146 6.64 13.90 12.04
CA ASN A 146 5.27 13.47 12.39
C ASN A 146 4.65 12.61 11.29
N LYS A 147 4.91 12.96 10.03
CA LYS A 147 4.46 12.19 8.88
C LYS A 147 5.06 10.80 8.87
N PHE A 148 6.38 10.67 9.02
CA PHE A 148 7.05 9.39 9.06
C PHE A 148 6.60 8.51 10.23
N SER A 149 6.51 9.08 11.44
CA SER A 149 6.04 8.33 12.61
C SER A 149 4.60 7.85 12.46
N MET A 150 3.74 8.64 11.83
CA MET A 150 2.35 8.24 11.57
C MET A 150 2.23 7.15 10.52
N ILE A 151 3.00 7.26 9.44
CA ILE A 151 3.13 6.22 8.40
C ILE A 151 3.55 4.91 9.05
N GLU A 152 4.62 4.93 9.84
CA GLU A 152 5.15 3.74 10.51
C GLU A 152 4.09 3.12 11.41
N ALA A 153 3.46 3.91 12.28
CA ALA A 153 2.40 3.42 13.17
C ALA A 153 1.21 2.79 12.43
N ILE A 154 0.78 3.38 11.31
CA ILE A 154 -0.34 2.85 10.52
C ILE A 154 0.07 1.59 9.75
N ILE A 155 1.26 1.55 9.15
CA ILE A 155 1.77 0.35 8.48
C ILE A 155 1.92 -0.79 9.48
N GLU A 156 2.48 -0.52 10.66
CA GLU A 156 2.61 -1.53 11.73
C GLU A 156 1.23 -2.06 12.17
N LEU A 157 0.26 -1.17 12.35
CA LEU A 157 -1.11 -1.53 12.69
C LEU A 157 -1.73 -2.41 11.59
N ILE A 158 -1.56 -2.03 10.33
CA ILE A 158 -2.06 -2.81 9.19
C ILE A 158 -1.40 -4.19 9.18
N PHE A 159 -0.07 -4.26 9.18
CA PHE A 159 0.64 -5.53 9.01
C PHE A 159 0.46 -6.49 10.18
N LYS A 160 0.24 -5.98 11.39
CA LYS A 160 -0.05 -6.80 12.56
C LYS A 160 -1.45 -7.42 12.54
N HIS A 161 -2.40 -6.81 11.84
CA HIS A 161 -3.82 -7.13 11.99
C HIS A 161 -4.57 -7.43 10.69
N CYS A 162 -3.99 -7.11 9.55
CA CYS A 162 -4.48 -7.49 8.24
C CYS A 162 -4.11 -8.96 8.02
N ASN A 163 -5.11 -9.83 8.15
CA ASN A 163 -4.92 -11.27 7.96
C ASN A 163 -4.94 -11.70 6.48
N TYR A 164 -5.32 -10.78 5.59
CA TYR A 164 -5.57 -11.08 4.17
C TYR A 164 -5.30 -9.83 3.32
N LEU A 165 -4.07 -9.64 2.86
CA LEU A 165 -3.74 -8.58 1.92
C LEU A 165 -3.56 -9.21 0.53
N ASP A 166 -4.48 -8.92 -0.38
CA ASP A 166 -4.53 -9.54 -1.70
C ASP A 166 -3.69 -8.75 -2.72
N TYR A 167 -3.63 -7.43 -2.56
CA TYR A 167 -3.05 -6.49 -3.53
C TYR A 167 -2.15 -5.44 -2.86
N ILE A 168 -0.98 -5.21 -3.44
CA ILE A 168 -0.12 -4.07 -3.13
C ILE A 168 0.14 -3.25 -4.39
N TYR A 169 0.01 -1.93 -4.26
CA TYR A 169 0.60 -0.97 -5.19
C TYR A 169 1.72 -0.19 -4.51
N PHE A 170 2.92 -0.22 -5.09
CA PHE A 170 4.11 0.41 -4.55
C PHE A 170 4.90 1.16 -5.62
N ASP A 171 4.98 2.48 -5.51
CA ASP A 171 5.72 3.34 -6.45
C ASP A 171 6.86 4.05 -5.76
N VAL A 172 8.07 3.52 -5.94
CA VAL A 172 9.30 4.03 -5.30
C VAL A 172 9.64 5.44 -5.78
N ARG A 173 9.16 5.86 -6.96
CA ARG A 173 9.40 7.22 -7.47
C ARG A 173 8.60 8.28 -6.72
N ARG A 174 7.52 7.87 -6.06
CA ARG A 174 6.60 8.78 -5.35
C ARG A 174 6.70 8.68 -3.84
N LEU A 175 7.41 7.67 -3.33
CA LEU A 175 7.52 7.39 -1.91
C LEU A 175 8.94 7.67 -1.40
N PRO A 176 9.10 8.23 -0.19
CA PRO A 176 10.39 8.32 0.46
C PRO A 176 11.03 6.94 0.69
N ILE A 177 12.37 6.86 0.62
CA ILE A 177 13.14 5.61 0.76
C ILE A 177 12.81 4.78 2.01
N VAL A 178 12.38 5.45 3.09
CA VAL A 178 12.01 4.80 4.36
C VAL A 178 10.89 3.76 4.18
N PHE A 179 9.99 3.94 3.21
CA PHE A 179 8.93 2.97 2.93
C PHE A 179 9.50 1.64 2.47
N THR A 180 10.43 1.67 1.53
CA THR A 180 11.13 0.48 1.04
C THR A 180 11.84 -0.23 2.19
N ASN A 181 12.46 0.53 3.10
CA ASN A 181 13.15 -0.03 4.26
C ASN A 181 12.18 -0.67 5.27
N ILE A 182 11.03 -0.05 5.55
CA ILE A 182 10.00 -0.62 6.42
C ILE A 182 9.52 -1.95 5.84
N LEU A 183 9.11 -1.96 4.56
CA LEU A 183 8.62 -3.19 3.91
C LEU A 183 9.66 -4.29 3.89
N THR A 184 10.89 -3.95 3.56
CA THR A 184 11.97 -4.92 3.52
C THR A 184 12.27 -5.47 4.91
N ARG A 185 12.29 -4.63 5.95
CA ARG A 185 12.45 -5.07 7.34
C ARG A 185 11.35 -6.05 7.75
N TYR A 186 10.11 -5.80 7.34
CA TYR A 186 9.01 -6.73 7.57
C TYR A 186 9.19 -8.08 6.87
N CYS A 187 9.70 -8.07 5.63
CA CYS A 187 10.05 -9.31 4.93
C CYS A 187 11.19 -10.07 5.65
N MET A 188 12.23 -9.37 6.08
CA MET A 188 13.41 -9.98 6.71
C MET A 188 13.14 -10.53 8.12
N LEU A 189 12.28 -9.86 8.90
CA LEU A 189 11.92 -10.28 10.26
C LEU A 189 10.79 -11.32 10.28
N HIS A 190 10.18 -11.60 9.14
CA HIS A 190 9.10 -12.57 9.05
C HIS A 190 9.59 -13.98 9.36
N ASN A 191 9.00 -14.61 10.37
CA ASN A 191 9.23 -16.01 10.70
C ASN A 191 8.02 -16.85 10.24
N PRO A 192 8.14 -17.62 9.13
CA PRO A 192 7.03 -18.36 8.55
C PRO A 192 6.47 -19.48 9.45
N MET A 193 7.19 -19.89 10.51
CA MET A 193 6.74 -20.92 11.45
C MET A 193 5.83 -20.39 12.56
N ASN A 194 5.84 -19.08 12.83
CA ASN A 194 5.19 -18.50 14.02
C ASN A 194 4.11 -17.46 13.69
N ASP A 195 3.97 -17.01 12.44
CA ASP A 195 3.00 -15.98 12.08
C ASP A 195 2.41 -16.24 10.68
N PRO A 196 1.10 -16.51 10.53
CA PRO A 196 0.45 -16.50 9.23
C PRO A 196 0.38 -15.05 8.72
N SER A 197 1.50 -14.55 8.20
CA SER A 197 1.57 -13.19 7.70
C SER A 197 0.78 -13.03 6.42
N TRP A 198 0.36 -11.79 6.16
CA TRP A 198 -0.28 -11.43 4.90
C TRP A 198 0.62 -11.65 3.67
N PHE A 199 1.94 -11.80 3.81
CA PHE A 199 2.84 -12.11 2.69
C PHE A 199 2.49 -13.44 2.00
N GLN A 200 1.97 -14.41 2.75
CA GLN A 200 1.57 -15.72 2.22
C GLN A 200 0.22 -15.70 1.50
N ARG A 201 -0.46 -14.55 1.45
CA ARG A 201 -1.75 -14.39 0.78
C ARG A 201 -1.75 -13.26 -0.25
N LEU A 202 -0.64 -12.56 -0.40
CA LEU A 202 -0.47 -11.56 -1.43
C LEU A 202 -0.54 -12.26 -2.80
N THR A 203 -1.52 -11.87 -3.60
CA THR A 203 -1.77 -12.46 -4.92
C THR A 203 -1.43 -11.51 -6.06
N ILE A 204 -1.42 -10.21 -5.81
CA ILE A 204 -1.16 -9.18 -6.80
C ILE A 204 -0.15 -8.17 -6.28
N LEU A 205 0.89 -7.93 -7.07
CA LEU A 205 1.86 -6.86 -6.84
C LEU A 205 1.95 -5.97 -8.08
N GLU A 206 1.66 -4.69 -7.90
CA GLU A 206 2.02 -3.63 -8.83
C GLU A 206 3.20 -2.82 -8.27
N TYR A 207 4.38 -2.98 -8.87
CA TYR A 207 5.60 -2.30 -8.46
C TYR A 207 6.07 -1.33 -9.53
N HIS A 208 6.27 -0.08 -9.13
CA HIS A 208 6.83 0.97 -9.97
C HIS A 208 8.20 1.39 -9.42
N GLY A 209 9.25 1.09 -10.19
CA GLY A 209 10.63 1.33 -9.82
C GLY A 209 11.21 2.63 -10.38
N VAL A 210 12.52 2.82 -10.23
CA VAL A 210 13.19 4.11 -10.42
C VAL A 210 13.68 4.34 -11.86
N GLY A 211 13.70 5.60 -12.30
CA GLY A 211 14.28 6.08 -13.56
C GLY A 211 15.81 6.17 -13.53
N SER A 212 16.51 6.04 -14.67
CA SER A 212 17.99 6.16 -14.76
C SER A 212 18.57 7.48 -14.26
N ASN A 213 17.73 8.52 -14.15
CA ASN A 213 18.16 9.88 -13.79
C ASN A 213 18.09 10.15 -12.28
N TYR A 214 17.65 9.19 -11.48
CA TYR A 214 17.72 9.27 -10.02
C TYR A 214 18.91 8.44 -9.57
N THR A 215 19.98 9.11 -9.13
CA THR A 215 20.99 8.46 -8.32
C THR A 215 20.30 7.97 -7.04
N ILE A 216 20.18 6.66 -6.88
CA ILE A 216 19.84 6.07 -5.59
C ILE A 216 20.98 6.52 -4.67
N PRO A 217 20.74 7.34 -3.63
CA PRO A 217 21.80 7.68 -2.69
C PRO A 217 22.38 6.36 -2.14
N ASP A 218 23.70 6.25 -2.04
CA ASP A 218 24.46 5.04 -1.65
C ASP A 218 24.08 4.44 -0.27
N CYS A 219 23.02 4.92 0.40
CA CYS A 219 22.46 4.30 1.58
C CYS A 219 21.55 3.11 1.22
N VAL A 220 22.16 1.94 0.97
CA VAL A 220 21.57 0.59 1.03
C VAL A 220 20.05 0.61 0.79
N SER A 221 19.61 0.79 -0.46
CA SER A 221 18.21 0.56 -0.78
C SER A 221 17.99 -0.94 -0.60
N LEU A 222 17.44 -1.31 0.55
CA LEU A 222 17.06 -2.68 0.82
C LEU A 222 16.19 -3.17 -0.34
N ASP A 223 16.58 -4.29 -0.95
CA ASP A 223 15.92 -4.78 -2.12
C ASP A 223 14.60 -5.44 -1.73
N PHE A 224 13.53 -4.65 -1.80
CA PHE A 224 12.19 -5.07 -1.44
C PHE A 224 11.74 -6.28 -2.27
N LEU A 225 12.02 -6.32 -3.58
CA LEU A 225 11.58 -7.44 -4.42
C LEU A 225 12.33 -8.72 -4.08
N PHE A 226 13.64 -8.64 -3.88
CA PHE A 226 14.42 -9.78 -3.43
C PHE A 226 13.93 -10.29 -2.06
N SER A 227 13.66 -9.37 -1.13
CA SER A 227 13.20 -9.74 0.21
C SER A 227 11.80 -10.33 0.18
N LEU A 228 10.93 -9.79 -0.66
CA LEU A 228 9.58 -10.32 -0.89
C LEU A 228 9.63 -11.72 -1.49
N SER A 229 10.59 -12.02 -2.39
CA SER A 229 10.78 -13.36 -2.97
C SER A 229 11.01 -14.45 -1.91
N LYS A 230 11.52 -14.09 -0.73
CA LYS A 230 11.78 -15.05 0.35
C LYS A 230 10.55 -15.40 1.17
N VAL A 231 9.52 -14.56 1.14
CA VAL A 231 8.34 -14.69 2.01
C VAL A 231 7.01 -14.82 1.27
N CYS A 232 6.97 -14.41 0.00
CA CYS A 232 5.78 -14.42 -0.85
C CYS A 232 5.97 -15.41 -2.02
N GLN A 233 5.08 -16.40 -2.10
CA GLN A 233 5.17 -17.51 -3.07
C GLN A 233 3.86 -17.74 -3.84
N ASP A 234 2.84 -16.92 -3.59
CA ASP A 234 1.48 -17.13 -4.08
C ASP A 234 0.98 -15.96 -4.95
N LEU A 235 1.90 -15.15 -5.51
CA LEU A 235 1.56 -14.15 -6.51
C LEU A 235 1.01 -14.83 -7.77
N THR A 236 -0.14 -14.33 -8.22
CA THR A 236 -0.81 -14.74 -9.45
C THR A 236 -0.71 -13.68 -10.54
N TYR A 237 -0.58 -12.42 -10.15
CA TYR A 237 -0.37 -11.30 -11.06
C TYR A 237 0.78 -10.42 -10.56
N LEU A 238 1.79 -10.26 -11.40
CA LEU A 238 2.91 -9.37 -11.16
C LEU A 238 2.96 -8.31 -12.26
N LYS A 239 2.98 -7.04 -11.87
CA LYS A 239 3.16 -5.91 -12.78
C LYS A 239 4.36 -5.10 -12.32
N ILE A 240 5.34 -4.98 -13.21
CA ILE A 240 6.53 -4.19 -13.00
C ILE A 240 6.55 -3.07 -14.02
N ARG A 241 6.67 -1.84 -13.54
CA ARG A 241 7.03 -0.69 -14.36
C ARG A 241 8.32 -0.10 -13.84
N ALA A 242 9.40 -0.20 -14.58
CA ALA A 242 10.71 0.13 -14.06
C ALA A 242 11.65 0.48 -15.19
N PHE A 243 12.43 1.55 -15.07
CA PHE A 243 13.43 1.88 -16.08
C PHE A 243 14.82 1.36 -15.69
N ALA A 244 15.25 1.53 -14.43
CA ALA A 244 16.59 1.15 -13.97
C ALA A 244 16.60 0.24 -12.73
N ALA A 245 15.61 0.33 -11.84
CA ALA A 245 15.42 -0.55 -10.69
C ALA A 245 13.99 -1.10 -10.73
N PRO A 246 13.70 -2.37 -10.39
CA PRO A 246 14.53 -3.30 -9.62
C PRO A 246 15.71 -3.88 -10.42
N THR A 247 16.68 -4.51 -9.76
CA THR A 247 17.75 -5.25 -10.45
C THR A 247 17.19 -6.49 -11.17
N CYS A 248 17.90 -6.97 -12.20
CA CYS A 248 17.53 -8.21 -12.91
C CYS A 248 17.36 -9.37 -11.93
N ASP A 249 18.36 -9.60 -11.07
CA ASP A 249 18.39 -10.71 -10.11
C ASP A 249 17.23 -10.70 -9.13
N SER A 250 16.84 -9.53 -8.64
CA SER A 250 15.77 -9.40 -7.64
C SER A 250 14.40 -9.64 -8.23
N LEU A 251 14.17 -9.16 -9.46
CA LEU A 251 12.94 -9.46 -10.18
C LEU A 251 12.90 -10.94 -10.60
N ALA A 252 14.00 -11.49 -11.14
CA ALA A 252 14.11 -12.91 -11.47
C ALA A 252 13.83 -13.79 -10.25
N SER A 253 14.46 -13.48 -9.12
CA SER A 253 14.25 -14.19 -7.84
C SER A 253 12.78 -14.18 -7.42
N LEU A 254 12.11 -13.02 -7.55
CA LEU A 254 10.70 -12.90 -7.21
C LEU A 254 9.81 -13.72 -8.14
N ILE A 255 10.08 -13.72 -9.45
CA ILE A 255 9.31 -14.53 -10.42
C ILE A 255 9.50 -16.01 -10.14
N GLN A 256 10.74 -16.47 -9.98
CA GLN A 256 11.09 -17.87 -9.75
C GLN A 256 10.54 -18.43 -8.43
N SER A 257 10.42 -17.59 -7.40
CA SER A 257 9.92 -18.03 -6.09
C SER A 257 8.41 -18.29 -6.05
N GLN A 258 7.66 -17.92 -7.09
CA GLN A 258 6.21 -18.11 -7.13
C GLN A 258 5.85 -19.55 -7.51
N LYS A 259 4.76 -20.08 -6.92
CA LYS A 259 4.26 -21.43 -7.22
C LYS A 259 3.41 -21.50 -8.48
N GLY A 260 2.82 -20.37 -8.89
CA GLY A 260 1.79 -20.37 -9.92
C GLY A 260 1.48 -18.99 -10.50
N LEU A 261 2.51 -18.24 -10.90
CA LEU A 261 2.32 -16.91 -11.50
C LEU A 261 1.58 -17.04 -12.84
N ARG A 262 0.45 -16.32 -12.98
CA ARG A 262 -0.45 -16.46 -14.15
C ARG A 262 -0.35 -15.30 -15.12
N LYS A 263 -0.16 -14.09 -14.60
CA LYS A 263 -0.06 -12.87 -15.41
C LYS A 263 1.20 -12.12 -15.04
N LEU A 264 1.98 -11.75 -16.05
CA LEU A 264 3.16 -10.91 -15.91
C LEU A 264 3.06 -9.72 -16.86
N LEU A 265 3.13 -8.50 -16.33
CA LEU A 265 3.20 -7.29 -17.13
C LEU A 265 4.51 -6.56 -16.83
N LEU A 266 5.35 -6.40 -17.85
CA LEU A 266 6.60 -5.64 -17.79
C LEU A 266 6.47 -4.38 -18.65
N TRP A 267 6.69 -3.22 -18.05
CA TRP A 267 6.63 -1.93 -18.73
C TRP A 267 7.93 -1.15 -18.51
N GLU A 268 8.50 -0.61 -19.58
CA GLU A 268 9.65 0.32 -19.56
C GLU A 268 10.94 -0.33 -19.06
N LEU A 269 10.99 -1.67 -18.98
CA LEU A 269 12.10 -2.42 -18.41
C LEU A 269 13.36 -2.28 -19.28
N ASN A 270 14.23 -1.35 -18.87
CA ASN A 270 15.49 -1.03 -19.55
C ASN A 270 16.69 -1.57 -18.76
N LEU A 271 16.62 -2.87 -18.44
CA LEU A 271 17.77 -3.60 -17.92
C LEU A 271 18.75 -3.83 -19.08
N HIS A 272 20.05 -3.71 -18.79
CA HIS A 272 21.10 -3.92 -19.80
C HIS A 272 21.00 -5.32 -20.43
N ASP A 273 20.72 -6.34 -19.61
CA ASP A 273 20.45 -7.70 -20.07
C ASP A 273 19.19 -8.21 -19.34
N ILE A 274 18.20 -8.67 -20.12
CA ILE A 274 16.92 -9.19 -19.62
C ILE A 274 16.87 -10.73 -19.63
N SER A 275 17.95 -11.40 -20.07
CA SER A 275 18.01 -12.86 -20.20
C SER A 275 17.67 -13.58 -18.89
N CYS A 276 18.11 -13.03 -17.75
CA CYS A 276 17.79 -13.56 -16.43
C CYS A 276 16.27 -13.56 -16.14
N ILE A 277 15.54 -12.56 -16.66
CA ILE A 277 14.08 -12.46 -16.52
C ILE A 277 13.38 -13.45 -17.45
N ILE A 278 13.87 -13.64 -18.67
CA ILE A 278 13.32 -14.63 -19.61
C ILE A 278 13.48 -16.05 -19.05
N GLU A 279 14.65 -16.37 -18.49
CA GLU A 279 14.87 -17.64 -17.79
C GLU A 279 13.94 -17.79 -16.57
N ALA A 280 13.78 -16.73 -15.78
CA ALA A 280 12.84 -16.74 -14.66
C ALA A 280 11.39 -16.98 -15.10
N ILE A 281 10.95 -16.40 -16.23
CA ILE A 281 9.62 -16.64 -16.80
C ILE A 281 9.45 -18.12 -17.19
N SER A 282 10.51 -18.74 -17.73
CA SER A 282 10.52 -20.16 -18.10
C SER A 282 10.15 -21.06 -16.91
N SER A 283 10.59 -20.70 -15.71
CA SER A 283 10.28 -21.44 -14.48
C SER A 283 8.79 -21.47 -14.13
N GLN A 284 7.99 -20.58 -14.74
CA GLN A 284 6.55 -20.45 -14.50
C GLN A 284 5.70 -20.99 -15.65
N ALA A 285 6.30 -21.64 -16.67
CA ALA A 285 5.62 -22.10 -17.88
C ALA A 285 4.38 -22.99 -17.61
N HIS A 286 4.36 -23.74 -16.51
CA HIS A 286 3.23 -24.59 -16.11
C HIS A 286 1.98 -23.81 -15.68
N SER A 287 2.12 -22.52 -15.35
CA SER A 287 1.05 -21.72 -14.73
C SER A 287 0.78 -20.39 -15.43
N MET A 288 1.76 -19.86 -16.15
CA MET A 288 1.69 -18.62 -16.90
C MET A 288 0.60 -18.68 -17.97
N ARG A 289 -0.20 -17.62 -18.09
CA ARG A 289 -1.33 -17.50 -19.03
C ARG A 289 -1.26 -16.26 -19.89
N GLU A 290 -0.63 -15.22 -19.38
CA GLU A 290 -0.58 -13.92 -20.03
C GLU A 290 0.74 -13.23 -19.69
N ILE A 291 1.47 -12.84 -20.73
CA ILE A 291 2.67 -12.02 -20.63
C ILE A 291 2.46 -10.80 -21.51
N GLU A 292 2.61 -9.62 -20.92
CA GLU A 292 2.55 -8.34 -21.59
C GLU A 292 3.88 -7.62 -21.39
N MET A 293 4.56 -7.28 -22.49
CA MET A 293 5.84 -6.55 -22.46
C MET A 293 5.71 -5.28 -23.29
N PHE A 294 5.88 -4.11 -22.66
CA PHE A 294 5.75 -2.81 -23.31
C PHE A 294 7.00 -1.97 -23.08
N GLN A 295 7.58 -1.44 -24.17
CA GLN A 295 8.76 -0.57 -24.10
C GLN A 295 9.94 -1.17 -23.31
N CYS A 296 10.12 -2.49 -23.38
CA CYS A 296 11.27 -3.19 -22.80
C CYS A 296 12.40 -3.28 -23.84
N SER A 297 13.65 -3.22 -23.38
CA SER A 297 14.82 -3.47 -24.23
C SER A 297 15.15 -4.96 -24.28
N PHE A 298 15.42 -5.48 -25.49
CA PHE A 298 15.87 -6.85 -25.73
C PHE A 298 17.19 -6.90 -26.49
N GLU A 299 17.92 -5.78 -26.57
CA GLU A 299 19.11 -5.64 -27.41
C GLU A 299 20.20 -6.68 -27.11
N LEU A 300 20.28 -7.14 -25.85
CA LEU A 300 21.26 -8.13 -25.38
C LEU A 300 20.60 -9.43 -24.89
N CYS A 301 19.38 -9.71 -25.35
CA CYS A 301 18.68 -10.95 -25.01
C CYS A 301 19.10 -12.07 -25.97
N ASP A 302 19.81 -13.08 -25.46
CA ASP A 302 20.37 -14.15 -26.30
C ASP A 302 19.33 -15.16 -26.80
N SER A 303 18.22 -15.34 -26.07
CA SER A 303 17.16 -16.29 -26.44
C SER A 303 15.79 -15.93 -25.86
N PHE A 304 14.73 -16.27 -26.59
CA PHE A 304 13.34 -16.22 -26.16
C PHE A 304 12.73 -17.60 -25.91
N GLU A 305 13.54 -18.66 -25.92
CA GLU A 305 13.05 -20.03 -25.67
C GLU A 305 12.29 -20.15 -24.34
N GLY A 306 12.59 -19.27 -23.38
CA GLY A 306 11.88 -19.18 -22.12
C GLY A 306 10.44 -18.66 -22.16
N LEU A 307 9.99 -18.17 -23.32
CA LEU A 307 8.62 -17.70 -23.55
C LEU A 307 7.77 -18.68 -24.37
N ALA A 308 8.35 -19.77 -24.88
CA ALA A 308 7.68 -20.79 -25.70
C ALA A 308 6.99 -21.86 -24.84
#